data_AF-A0A7C2X3J7-F1
#
_entry.id   AF-A0A7C2X3J7-F1
#
_cell.length_a   1.000
_cell.length_b   1.000
_cell.length_c   1.000
_cell.angle_alpha   90.00
_cell.angle_beta   90.00
_cell.angle_gamma   90.00
#
_symmetry.space_group_name_H-M   'P 1'
#
loop_
_entity.id
_entity.type
_entity.pdbx_description
1 polymer ?
#
loop_
_entity_poly.entity_id
_entity_poly.type
_entity_poly.pdbx_seq_one_letter_code
_entity_poly.pdbx_strand_id
1 'polypeptide(L)'
;MLENLPAQEPLQLTDEEQELVRAELGALLPALSGERLKAYQSLADAVEQKVIPSDLLPLLEGLAKLALETGRARRLYRAEGERILTDLFRKTPSGKELSQSLHEVNKALSVLEGQTLLGIRVAMRTLGYFTVTVETEKAVITIAIHPDAVTVDSVSVGGEAGLG
;
A
#
# COMPACT_ATOMS: atom_id res chain seq x y z
N MET A 1 -23.21 13.60 -14.66
CA MET A 1 -22.11 13.12 -15.52
C MET A 1 -21.46 11.99 -14.73
N LEU A 2 -21.78 10.74 -15.04
CA LEU A 2 -21.18 9.59 -14.36
C LEU A 2 -19.81 9.38 -15.00
N GLU A 3 -18.74 9.68 -14.28
CA GLU A 3 -17.39 9.29 -14.69
C GLU A 3 -17.37 7.78 -14.84
N ASN A 4 -17.12 7.33 -16.06
CA ASN A 4 -16.97 5.93 -16.40
C ASN A 4 -15.63 5.48 -15.80
N LEU A 5 -15.65 5.06 -14.53
CA LEU A 5 -14.50 4.43 -13.88
C LEU A 5 -14.07 3.25 -14.78
N PRO A 6 -12.78 3.11 -15.12
CA PRO A 6 -12.33 2.02 -15.97
C PRO A 6 -12.77 0.71 -15.33
N ALA A 7 -13.44 -0.14 -16.11
CA ALA A 7 -13.83 -1.47 -15.66
C ALA A 7 -12.57 -2.19 -15.19
N GLN A 8 -12.49 -2.48 -13.89
CA GLN A 8 -11.33 -3.12 -13.31
C GLN A 8 -11.21 -4.53 -13.89
N GLU A 9 -10.02 -4.85 -14.42
CA GLU A 9 -9.74 -6.15 -15.00
C GLU A 9 -9.63 -7.22 -13.90
N PRO A 10 -10.08 -8.46 -14.18
CA PRO A 10 -9.88 -9.57 -13.26
C PRO A 10 -8.38 -9.87 -13.09
N LEU A 11 -7.99 -10.23 -11.87
CA LEU A 11 -6.60 -10.55 -11.53
C LEU A 11 -6.36 -12.06 -11.65
N GLN A 12 -5.33 -12.44 -12.40
CA GLN A 12 -4.87 -13.82 -12.52
C GLN A 12 -3.83 -14.12 -11.45
N LEU A 13 -4.00 -15.24 -10.75
CA LEU A 13 -3.08 -15.72 -9.71
C LEU A 13 -2.10 -16.75 -10.28
N THR A 14 -0.84 -16.67 -9.85
CA THR A 14 0.10 -17.78 -9.99
C THR A 14 -0.22 -18.90 -9.00
N ASP A 15 0.42 -20.07 -9.18
CA ASP A 15 0.26 -21.21 -8.26
C ASP A 15 0.70 -20.86 -6.83
N GLU A 16 1.81 -20.13 -6.70
CA GLU A 16 2.34 -19.67 -5.41
C GLU A 16 1.42 -18.63 -4.76
N GLU A 17 0.88 -17.71 -5.54
CA GLU A 17 -0.10 -16.72 -5.05
C GLU A 17 -1.38 -17.39 -4.59
N GLN A 18 -1.89 -18.35 -5.37
CA GLN A 18 -3.08 -19.12 -5.03
C GLN A 18 -2.87 -19.87 -3.70
N GLU A 19 -1.75 -20.57 -3.55
CA GLU A 19 -1.45 -21.37 -2.35
C GLU A 19 -1.43 -20.50 -1.09
N LEU A 20 -0.74 -19.35 -1.13
CA LEU A 20 -0.65 -18.44 0.01
C LEU A 20 -2.00 -17.80 0.34
N VAL A 21 -2.75 -17.35 -0.66
CA VAL A 21 -4.07 -16.75 -0.45
C VAL A 21 -5.04 -17.79 0.10
N ARG A 22 -5.01 -19.03 -0.39
CA ARG A 22 -5.81 -20.13 0.16
C ARG A 22 -5.49 -20.39 1.63
N ALA A 23 -4.20 -20.40 1.99
CA ALA A 23 -3.78 -20.59 3.38
C ALA A 23 -4.27 -19.46 4.30
N GLU A 24 -4.19 -18.20 3.85
CA GLU A 24 -4.68 -17.05 4.61
C GLU A 24 -6.21 -17.04 4.73
N LEU A 25 -6.94 -17.39 3.67
CA LEU A 25 -8.40 -17.58 3.73
C LEU A 25 -8.80 -18.70 4.69
N GLY A 26 -8.10 -19.83 4.65
CA GLY A 26 -8.33 -20.94 5.57
C GLY A 26 -8.14 -20.55 7.04
N ALA A 27 -7.23 -19.60 7.32
CA ALA A 27 -7.04 -19.06 8.67
C ALA A 27 -8.10 -18.01 9.06
N LEU A 28 -8.59 -17.21 8.10
CA LEU A 28 -9.54 -16.13 8.35
C LEU A 28 -10.99 -16.62 8.46
N LEU A 29 -11.43 -17.49 7.55
CA LEU A 29 -12.83 -17.92 7.41
C LEU A 29 -13.46 -18.42 8.71
N PRO A 30 -12.78 -19.22 9.58
CA PRO A 30 -13.37 -19.70 10.83
C PRO A 30 -13.76 -18.59 11.82
N ALA A 31 -13.17 -17.39 11.68
CA ALA A 31 -13.45 -16.24 12.55
C ALA A 31 -14.58 -15.34 12.02
N LEU A 32 -15.10 -15.61 10.82
CA LEU A 32 -16.12 -14.78 10.17
C LEU A 32 -17.53 -15.34 10.36
N SER A 33 -18.53 -14.46 10.28
CA SER A 33 -19.94 -14.83 10.29
C SER A 33 -20.77 -13.89 9.41
N GLY A 34 -22.03 -14.26 9.13
CA GLY A 34 -22.98 -13.43 8.40
C GLY A 34 -22.58 -13.13 6.95
N GLU A 35 -22.87 -11.92 6.50
CA GLU A 35 -22.57 -11.47 5.13
C GLU A 35 -21.07 -11.45 4.82
N ARG A 36 -20.24 -11.11 5.82
CA ARG A 36 -18.79 -11.08 5.65
C ARG A 36 -18.22 -12.47 5.38
N LEU A 37 -18.74 -13.50 6.06
CA LEU A 37 -18.36 -14.88 5.76
C LEU A 37 -18.68 -15.24 4.31
N LYS A 38 -19.90 -14.93 3.84
CA LYS A 38 -20.32 -15.20 2.46
C LYS A 38 -19.42 -14.49 1.44
N ALA A 39 -19.07 -13.23 1.67
CA ALA A 39 -18.20 -12.47 0.80
C ALA A 39 -16.80 -13.10 0.67
N TYR A 40 -16.20 -13.52 1.78
CA TYR A 40 -14.89 -14.19 1.77
C TYR A 40 -14.95 -15.63 1.25
N GLN A 41 -16.11 -16.30 1.33
CA GLN A 41 -16.33 -17.59 0.66
C GLN A 41 -16.35 -17.42 -0.87
N SER A 42 -17.02 -16.39 -1.39
CA SER A 42 -16.95 -16.06 -2.82
C SER A 42 -15.52 -15.77 -3.28
N LEU A 43 -14.72 -15.08 -2.45
CA LEU A 43 -13.29 -14.90 -2.71
C LEU A 43 -12.54 -16.24 -2.72
N ALA A 44 -12.82 -17.14 -1.78
CA ALA A 44 -12.21 -18.47 -1.76
C ALA A 44 -12.52 -19.28 -3.03
N ASP A 45 -13.77 -19.26 -3.50
CA ASP A 45 -14.18 -19.93 -4.73
C ASP A 45 -13.46 -19.34 -5.96
N ALA A 46 -13.26 -18.02 -6.00
CA ALA A 46 -12.49 -17.35 -7.05
C ALA A 46 -11.00 -17.72 -7.01
N VAL A 47 -10.42 -17.83 -5.81
CA VAL A 47 -9.03 -18.26 -5.62
C VAL A 47 -8.82 -19.68 -6.14
N GLU A 48 -9.76 -20.61 -5.93
CA GLU A 48 -9.67 -21.96 -6.51
C GLU A 48 -9.60 -21.95 -8.05
N GLN A 49 -10.24 -20.97 -8.68
CA GLN A 49 -10.22 -20.78 -10.13
C GLN A 49 -8.99 -20.00 -10.63
N LYS A 50 -8.14 -19.49 -9.74
CA LYS A 50 -6.99 -18.60 -10.02
C LYS A 50 -7.36 -17.28 -10.72
N VAL A 51 -8.64 -16.94 -10.77
CA VAL A 51 -9.12 -15.69 -11.37
C VAL A 51 -9.92 -14.97 -10.31
N ILE A 52 -9.47 -13.77 -9.93
CA ILE A 52 -10.17 -12.91 -8.97
C ILE A 52 -10.94 -11.84 -9.75
N PRO A 53 -12.28 -11.92 -9.78
CA PRO A 53 -13.14 -10.86 -10.30
C PRO A 53 -12.85 -9.51 -9.63
N SER A 54 -13.07 -8.42 -10.36
CA SER A 54 -12.75 -7.09 -9.88
C SER A 54 -13.54 -6.66 -8.64
N ASP A 55 -14.78 -7.10 -8.51
CA ASP A 55 -15.63 -6.87 -7.34
C ASP A 55 -15.11 -7.57 -6.07
N LEU A 56 -14.26 -8.59 -6.22
CA LEU A 56 -13.63 -9.32 -5.12
C LEU A 56 -12.22 -8.82 -4.78
N LEU A 57 -11.62 -7.96 -5.60
CA LEU A 57 -10.29 -7.39 -5.35
C LEU A 57 -10.17 -6.66 -4.00
N PRO A 58 -11.17 -5.86 -3.54
CA PRO A 58 -11.08 -5.20 -2.23
C PRO A 58 -10.95 -6.20 -1.07
N LEU A 59 -11.56 -7.38 -1.18
CA LEU A 59 -11.45 -8.42 -0.15
C LEU A 59 -10.06 -9.07 -0.16
N LEU A 60 -9.50 -9.30 -1.35
CA LEU A 60 -8.12 -9.79 -1.51
C LEU A 60 -7.11 -8.79 -0.96
N GLU A 61 -7.29 -7.50 -1.26
CA GLU A 61 -6.47 -6.40 -0.73
C GLU A 61 -6.48 -6.40 0.80
N GLY A 62 -7.67 -6.43 1.41
CA GLY A 62 -7.81 -6.47 2.87
C GLY A 62 -7.16 -7.69 3.51
N LEU A 63 -7.26 -8.86 2.86
CA LEU A 63 -6.59 -10.08 3.33
C LEU A 63 -5.07 -9.96 3.28
N ALA A 64 -4.52 -9.52 2.14
CA ALA A 64 -3.09 -9.36 1.95
C ALA A 64 -2.52 -8.32 2.92
N LYS A 65 -3.18 -7.16 3.08
CA LYS A 65 -2.81 -6.14 4.06
C LYS A 65 -2.76 -6.70 5.48
N LEU A 66 -3.82 -7.40 5.90
CA LEU A 66 -3.86 -8.00 7.24
C LEU A 66 -2.68 -8.98 7.46
N ALA A 67 -2.36 -9.81 6.47
CA ALA A 67 -1.27 -10.77 6.57
C ALA A 67 0.11 -10.09 6.65
N LEU A 68 0.31 -9.00 5.90
CA LEU A 68 1.56 -8.24 5.84
C LEU A 68 1.75 -7.36 7.08
N GLU A 69 0.76 -6.56 7.45
CA GLU A 69 0.83 -5.61 8.58
C GLU A 69 1.01 -6.30 9.94
N THR A 70 0.38 -7.47 10.12
CA THR A 70 0.53 -8.24 11.36
C THR A 70 1.86 -9.02 11.42
N GLY A 71 2.67 -8.97 10.36
CA GLY A 71 3.88 -9.78 10.19
C GLY A 71 3.62 -11.29 10.09
N ARG A 72 2.35 -11.70 9.90
CA ARG A 72 1.96 -13.10 9.83
C ARG A 72 2.60 -13.78 8.61
N ALA A 73 2.59 -13.11 7.46
CA ALA A 73 3.22 -13.60 6.23
C ALA A 73 4.68 -14.00 6.47
N ARG A 74 5.46 -13.13 7.13
CA ARG A 74 6.86 -13.40 7.46
C ARG A 74 7.04 -14.51 8.48
N ARG A 75 6.19 -14.59 9.50
CA ARG A 75 6.28 -15.63 10.54
C ARG A 75 5.99 -17.03 9.99
N LEU A 76 4.98 -17.16 9.14
CA LEU A 76 4.50 -18.47 8.67
C LEU A 76 5.15 -18.90 7.35
N TYR A 77 5.32 -17.97 6.40
CA TYR A 77 5.78 -18.26 5.04
C TYR A 77 7.19 -17.72 4.77
N ARG A 78 7.87 -17.25 5.83
CA ARG A 78 9.24 -16.69 5.77
C ARG A 78 9.31 -15.50 4.84
N ALA A 79 10.53 -15.16 4.43
CA ALA A 79 10.79 -14.03 3.53
C ALA A 79 10.08 -14.18 2.19
N GLU A 80 10.00 -15.41 1.69
CA GLU A 80 9.48 -15.68 0.36
C GLU A 80 7.97 -15.41 0.29
N GLY A 81 7.17 -15.92 1.24
CA GLY A 81 5.74 -15.64 1.21
C GLY A 81 5.38 -14.20 1.52
N GLU A 82 6.18 -13.49 2.33
CA GLU A 82 6.04 -12.03 2.51
C GLU A 82 6.28 -11.29 1.18
N ARG A 83 7.31 -11.68 0.42
CA ARG A 83 7.60 -11.13 -0.90
C ARG A 83 6.45 -11.38 -1.88
N ILE A 84 5.98 -12.63 -1.99
CA ILE A 84 4.90 -13.01 -2.90
C ILE A 84 3.61 -12.25 -2.58
N LEU A 85 3.22 -12.16 -1.30
CA LEU A 85 2.03 -11.40 -0.90
C LEU A 85 2.18 -9.90 -1.15
N THR A 86 3.38 -9.35 -0.98
CA THR A 86 3.68 -7.95 -1.32
C THR A 86 3.55 -7.71 -2.83
N ASP A 87 4.09 -8.60 -3.65
CA ASP A 87 4.02 -8.51 -5.10
C ASP A 87 2.58 -8.69 -5.61
N LEU A 88 1.81 -9.60 -5.00
CA LEU A 88 0.38 -9.75 -5.26
C LEU A 88 -0.39 -8.48 -4.90
N PHE A 89 -0.16 -7.93 -3.71
CA PHE A 89 -0.79 -6.67 -3.29
C PHE A 89 -0.50 -5.54 -4.28
N ARG A 90 0.73 -5.41 -4.77
CA ARG A 90 1.11 -4.39 -5.78
C ARG A 90 0.36 -4.51 -7.11
N LYS A 91 -0.18 -5.69 -7.45
CA LYS A 91 -1.01 -5.88 -8.66
C LYS A 91 -2.43 -5.35 -8.50
N THR A 92 -2.91 -5.19 -7.28
CA THR A 92 -4.27 -4.69 -6.97
C THR A 92 -4.41 -3.19 -7.23
N PRO A 93 -5.63 -2.65 -7.40
CA PRO A 93 -5.87 -1.21 -7.48
C PRO A 93 -5.20 -0.42 -6.35
N SER A 94 -5.42 -0.78 -5.08
CA SER A 94 -4.80 -0.09 -3.94
C SER A 94 -3.27 -0.19 -3.96
N GLY A 95 -2.72 -1.32 -4.39
CA GLY A 95 -1.27 -1.50 -4.53
C GLY A 95 -0.65 -0.68 -5.66
N LYS A 96 -1.38 -0.47 -6.76
CA LYS A 96 -0.98 0.40 -7.87
C LYS A 96 -1.00 1.87 -7.44
N GLU A 97 -2.03 2.30 -6.74
CA GLU A 97 -2.13 3.66 -6.16
C GLU A 97 -0.98 3.93 -5.19
N LEU A 98 -0.68 2.98 -4.28
CA LEU A 98 0.47 3.10 -3.38
C LEU A 98 1.79 3.21 -4.15
N SER A 99 1.97 2.36 -5.18
CA SER A 99 3.18 2.37 -6.01
C SER A 99 3.36 3.70 -6.74
N GLN A 100 2.27 4.29 -7.23
CA GLN A 100 2.26 5.62 -7.84
C GLN A 100 2.61 6.70 -6.82
N SER A 101 2.02 6.67 -5.63
CA SER A 101 2.33 7.62 -4.56
C SER A 101 3.82 7.58 -4.18
N LEU A 102 4.39 6.37 -4.05
CA LEU A 102 5.82 6.20 -3.78
C LEU A 102 6.70 6.74 -4.92
N HIS A 103 6.28 6.58 -6.17
CA HIS A 103 6.98 7.17 -7.31
C HIS A 103 7.02 8.70 -7.22
N GLU A 104 5.90 9.35 -6.94
CA GLU A 104 5.84 10.81 -6.79
C GLU A 104 6.65 11.31 -5.60
N VAL A 105 6.63 10.60 -4.46
CA VAL A 105 7.48 10.92 -3.31
C VAL A 105 8.96 10.84 -3.67
N ASN A 106 9.39 9.76 -4.33
CA ASN A 106 10.79 9.62 -4.73
C ASN A 106 11.21 10.69 -5.76
N LYS A 107 10.31 11.04 -6.68
CA LYS A 107 10.53 12.13 -7.63
C LYS A 107 10.64 13.49 -6.94
N ALA A 108 9.85 13.75 -5.90
CA ALA A 108 9.99 14.96 -5.11
C ALA A 108 11.31 14.95 -4.33
N LEU A 109 11.69 13.82 -3.73
CA LEU A 109 12.93 13.66 -2.97
C LEU A 109 14.19 13.83 -3.82
N SER A 110 14.14 13.52 -5.12
CA SER A 110 15.31 13.64 -6.00
C SER A 110 15.87 15.06 -6.09
N VAL A 111 15.05 16.09 -5.81
CA VAL A 111 15.54 17.49 -5.77
C VAL A 111 16.57 17.69 -4.66
N LEU A 112 16.59 16.84 -3.63
CA LEU A 112 17.53 16.93 -2.51
C LEU A 112 18.88 16.27 -2.81
N GLU A 113 19.01 15.53 -3.92
CA GLU A 113 20.24 14.83 -4.27
C GLU A 113 21.42 15.81 -4.44
N GLY A 114 22.55 15.47 -3.81
CA GLY A 114 23.75 16.31 -3.84
C GLY A 114 23.67 17.60 -3.02
N GLN A 115 22.58 17.85 -2.29
CA GLN A 115 22.45 19.02 -1.42
C GLN A 115 22.89 18.73 0.01
N THR A 116 23.41 19.75 0.69
CA THR A 116 23.67 19.69 2.14
C THR A 116 22.35 19.78 2.90
N LEU A 117 22.08 18.80 3.76
CA LEU A 117 20.93 18.84 4.66
C LEU A 117 21.17 19.88 5.76
N LEU A 118 20.26 20.83 5.90
CA LEU A 118 20.27 21.86 6.95
C LEU A 118 19.42 21.43 8.15
N GLY A 119 18.33 20.68 7.90
CA GLY A 119 17.42 20.23 8.94
C GLY A 119 16.63 19.00 8.54
N ILE A 120 16.38 18.12 9.51
CA ILE A 120 15.43 17.01 9.39
C ILE A 120 14.55 17.02 10.63
N ARG A 121 13.24 17.03 10.44
CA ARG A 121 12.26 16.99 11.54
C ARG A 121 11.23 15.93 11.29
N VAL A 122 10.92 15.16 12.34
CA VAL A 122 9.76 14.25 12.38
C VAL A 122 8.76 14.81 13.37
N ALA A 123 7.50 14.92 12.98
CA ALA A 123 6.42 15.34 13.84
C ALA A 123 5.21 14.39 13.70
N MET A 124 4.47 14.22 14.78
CA MET A 124 3.20 13.48 14.75
C MET A 124 2.06 14.48 14.65
N ARG A 125 1.24 14.38 13.60
CA ARG A 125 0.01 15.19 13.47
C ARG A 125 -1.11 14.60 14.33
N THR A 126 -1.26 13.28 14.25
CA THR A 126 -2.17 12.48 15.09
C THR A 126 -1.66 11.04 15.15
N LEU A 127 -2.27 10.17 15.95
CA LEU A 127 -1.84 8.79 16.12
C LEU A 127 -1.77 8.05 14.77
N GLY A 128 -0.57 7.60 14.38
CA GLY A 128 -0.32 6.90 13.11
C GLY A 128 -0.10 7.82 11.91
N TYR A 129 -0.16 9.14 12.09
CA TYR A 129 0.01 10.14 11.04
C TYR A 129 1.21 11.01 11.37
N PHE A 130 2.29 10.82 10.62
CA PHE A 130 3.55 11.53 10.81
C PHE A 130 3.86 12.43 9.63
N THR A 131 4.64 13.47 9.88
CA THR A 131 5.26 14.27 8.84
C THR A 131 6.77 14.26 8.99
N VAL A 132 7.48 14.11 7.88
CA VAL A 132 8.93 14.27 7.78
C VAL A 132 9.20 15.52 6.97
N THR A 133 9.85 16.51 7.58
CA THR A 133 10.30 17.72 6.89
C THR A 133 11.81 17.64 6.70
N VAL A 134 12.27 17.81 5.47
CA VAL A 134 13.69 17.88 5.09
C VAL A 134 13.98 19.24 4.49
N GLU A 135 14.99 19.91 5.00
CA GLU A 135 15.40 21.26 4.61
C GLU A 135 16.83 21.25 4.09
N THR A 136 17.03 21.92 2.95
CA THR A 136 18.32 22.21 2.32
C THR A 136 18.36 23.69 1.95
N GLU A 137 19.51 24.16 1.46
CA GLU A 137 19.64 25.55 0.99
C GLU A 137 18.67 25.91 -0.16
N LYS A 138 18.22 24.92 -0.94
CA LYS A 138 17.40 25.16 -2.14
C LYS A 138 15.97 24.66 -2.04
N ALA A 139 15.65 23.82 -1.05
CA ALA A 139 14.35 23.20 -0.95
C ALA A 139 13.94 22.87 0.49
N VAL A 140 12.62 22.91 0.72
CA VAL A 140 11.97 22.32 1.88
C VAL A 140 10.92 21.33 1.38
N ILE A 141 11.01 20.08 1.82
CA ILE A 141 10.05 19.02 1.47
C ILE A 141 9.39 18.54 2.74
N THR A 142 8.06 18.50 2.75
CA THR A 142 7.28 17.83 3.79
C THR A 142 6.57 16.61 3.21
N ILE A 143 6.83 15.46 3.80
CA ILE A 143 6.27 14.17 3.43
C ILE A 143 5.29 13.76 4.52
N ALA A 144 4.07 13.37 4.16
CA ALA A 144 3.13 12.76 5.07
C ALA A 144 3.26 11.23 5.02
N ILE A 145 3.28 10.60 6.19
CA ILE A 145 3.37 9.16 6.38
C ILE A 145 2.10 8.71 7.11
N HIS A 146 1.37 7.80 6.48
CA HIS A 146 0.14 7.17 6.96
C HIS A 146 0.32 5.64 7.01
N PRO A 147 -0.55 4.90 7.72
CA PRO A 147 -0.45 3.44 7.78
C PRO A 147 -0.50 2.78 6.39
N ASP A 148 -1.31 3.33 5.48
CA ASP A 148 -1.52 2.78 4.13
C ASP A 148 -0.79 3.51 3.01
N ALA A 149 -0.14 4.66 3.29
CA ALA A 149 0.37 5.53 2.24
C ALA A 149 1.54 6.42 2.70
N VAL A 150 2.42 6.74 1.76
CA VAL A 150 3.40 7.81 1.89
C VAL A 150 3.15 8.80 0.77
N THR A 151 2.89 10.06 1.11
CA THR A 151 2.51 11.11 0.17
C THR A 151 3.37 12.36 0.38
N VAL A 152 3.50 13.16 -0.67
CA VAL A 152 4.11 14.49 -0.57
C VAL A 152 3.05 15.47 -0.10
N ASP A 153 3.26 16.10 1.06
CA ASP A 153 2.34 17.10 1.61
C ASP A 153 2.66 18.49 1.04
N SER A 154 3.96 18.83 0.94
CA SER A 154 4.41 20.06 0.27
C SER A 154 5.84 19.96 -0.24
N VAL A 155 6.12 20.70 -1.32
CA VAL A 155 7.47 20.96 -1.84
C VAL A 155 7.61 22.45 -2.09
N SER A 156 8.60 23.06 -1.46
CA SER A 156 8.99 24.44 -1.71
C SER A 156 10.39 24.44 -2.30
N VAL A 157 10.56 24.98 -3.51
CA VAL A 157 11.84 25.12 -4.19
C VAL A 157 12.09 26.60 -4.41
N GLY A 158 13.16 27.14 -3.83
CA GLY A 158 13.45 28.57 -3.93
C GLY A 158 14.42 29.04 -2.85
N GLY A 159 15.58 29.51 -3.30
CA GLY A 159 16.46 30.32 -2.50
C GLY A 159 15.84 31.69 -2.28
N GLU A 160 15.00 31.79 -1.26
CA GLU A 160 14.80 32.99 -0.46
C GLU A 160 14.30 32.51 0.90
N ALA A 161 15.11 32.75 1.92
CA ALA A 161 14.71 32.61 3.31
C ALA A 161 13.53 33.56 3.57
N GLY A 162 12.31 33.07 3.33
CA GLY A 162 11.07 33.73 3.68
C GLY A 162 10.77 33.49 5.15
N LEU A 163 11.37 34.32 6.02
CA LEU A 163 10.77 34.63 7.31
C LEU A 163 9.40 35.27 7.04
N GLY A 164 8.36 34.64 7.53
CA GLY A 164 6.99 35.16 7.62
C GLY A 164 6.25 34.43 8.72
#